data_AF-A0A372JL14-F1
#
_entry.id   AF-A0A372JL14-F1
#
_cell.length_a   1.000
_cell.length_b   1.000
_cell.length_c   1.000
_cell.angle_alpha   90.00
_cell.angle_beta   90.00
_cell.angle_gamma   90.00
#
_symmetry.space_group_name_H-M   'P 1'
#
loop_
_entity.id
_entity.type
_entity.pdbx_description
1 polymer ?
#
loop_
_entity_poly.entity_id
_entity_poly.type
_entity_poly.pdbx_seq_one_letter_code
_entity_poly.pdbx_strand_id
1 'polypeptide(L)'
;MTTGGRPSGQGFDAAYQREVLEPARAAGDQPPEDLRVRYALPEQPTPEAVAARVKQVRQCWRRARGQLKYRKLVDRLEAEHRELAPVFTAAERGDLGPLRQRLAGGQARTRRRMEVAASRLADAGGLIQMVTPGELEDIARTAGVAGAELAALAAGRIEVREPDPLPAAPPYAAYAKVRESLDVLGRRTLADFLFGGRMGAPMRVLDGFAAPGRDGTPLVPSAEAVAAVAAEWARRSRDTSTTHAQTVLAALRAGPGEDPGAHLADLIRFDVVDRLRERLRQRASERALLRHATEELGVDASDARRLVFAVLREQAPAAGPPQPGPADRLRELLGAGEIYAAAEFARALTESGTAASGRDAAGGEA
;
A
#
# COMPACT_ATOMS: atom_id res chain seq x y z
N MET A 1 -59.31 -8.73 21.35
CA MET A 1 -58.23 -9.46 22.05
C MET A 1 -57.22 -9.91 21.01
N THR A 2 -56.14 -9.14 20.85
CA THR A 2 -55.10 -9.42 19.87
C THR A 2 -53.79 -9.49 20.65
N THR A 3 -53.28 -10.72 20.78
CA THR A 3 -52.09 -11.08 21.54
C THR A 3 -50.85 -10.53 20.86
N GLY A 4 -50.25 -9.50 21.46
CA GLY A 4 -48.94 -8.98 21.09
C GLY A 4 -47.85 -10.01 21.41
N GLY A 5 -47.30 -10.63 20.37
CA GLY A 5 -46.13 -11.50 20.48
C GLY A 5 -44.91 -10.70 20.96
N ARG A 6 -44.33 -11.10 22.10
CA ARG A 6 -43.03 -10.59 22.55
C ARG A 6 -41.98 -10.94 21.48
N PRO A 7 -41.15 -9.99 21.02
CA PRO A 7 -39.98 -10.33 20.21
C PRO A 7 -39.09 -11.27 21.02
N SER A 8 -38.79 -12.44 20.46
CA SER A 8 -37.99 -13.48 21.09
C SER A 8 -36.58 -12.95 21.39
N GLY A 9 -36.15 -13.03 22.65
CA GLY A 9 -34.85 -12.54 23.14
C GLY A 9 -33.61 -13.25 22.58
N GLN A 10 -33.77 -14.14 21.60
CA GLN A 10 -32.69 -14.77 20.84
C GLN A 10 -32.30 -13.94 19.61
N GLY A 11 -33.25 -13.25 18.96
CA GLY A 11 -32.97 -12.42 17.78
C GLY A 11 -32.15 -11.18 18.10
N PHE A 12 -32.45 -10.52 19.23
CA PHE A 12 -31.68 -9.36 19.69
C PHE A 12 -30.24 -9.72 20.06
N ASP A 13 -30.02 -10.84 20.74
CA ASP A 13 -28.69 -11.27 21.16
C ASP A 13 -27.78 -11.56 19.97
N ALA A 14 -28.29 -12.25 18.96
CA ALA A 14 -27.53 -12.53 17.75
C ALA A 14 -27.15 -11.24 17.00
N ALA A 15 -28.09 -10.30 16.88
CA ALA A 15 -27.82 -8.98 16.28
C ALA A 15 -26.78 -8.19 17.10
N TYR A 16 -26.96 -8.10 18.42
CA TYR A 16 -26.05 -7.39 19.31
C TYR A 16 -24.64 -8.01 19.33
N GLN A 17 -24.53 -9.35 19.29
CA GLN A 17 -23.24 -10.02 19.16
C GLN A 17 -22.53 -9.64 17.86
N ARG A 18 -23.24 -9.71 16.74
CA ARG A 18 -22.69 -9.41 15.42
C ARG A 18 -22.31 -7.93 15.27
N GLU A 19 -23.13 -7.02 15.77
CA GLU A 19 -23.01 -5.58 15.52
C GLU A 19 -22.17 -4.87 16.60
N VAL A 20 -22.02 -5.44 17.79
CA VAL A 20 -21.33 -4.79 18.92
C VAL A 20 -20.19 -5.63 19.47
N LEU A 21 -20.44 -6.90 19.83
CA LEU A 21 -19.41 -7.71 20.51
C LEU A 21 -18.30 -8.21 19.59
N GLU A 22 -18.62 -8.68 18.39
CA GLU A 22 -17.60 -9.14 17.42
C GLU A 22 -16.70 -7.99 16.94
N PRO A 23 -17.21 -6.79 16.59
CA PRO A 23 -16.36 -5.65 16.27
C PRO A 23 -15.48 -5.20 17.44
N ALA A 24 -16.04 -5.13 18.66
CA ALA A 24 -15.28 -4.78 19.86
C ALA A 24 -14.17 -5.80 20.19
N ARG A 25 -14.42 -7.09 19.93
CA ARG A 25 -13.42 -8.16 20.04
C ARG A 25 -12.33 -8.01 18.98
N ALA A 26 -12.71 -7.78 17.73
CA ALA A 26 -11.77 -7.53 16.63
C ALA A 26 -10.89 -6.29 16.90
N ALA A 27 -11.42 -5.29 17.61
CA ALA A 27 -10.70 -4.11 18.09
C ALA A 27 -9.88 -4.36 19.38
N GLY A 28 -9.52 -5.61 19.70
CA GLY A 28 -8.66 -5.94 20.85
C GLY A 28 -9.39 -5.95 22.20
N ASP A 29 -10.62 -6.45 22.24
CA ASP A 29 -11.50 -6.49 23.42
C ASP A 29 -11.76 -5.09 24.02
N GLN A 30 -11.92 -4.08 23.17
CA GLN A 30 -12.23 -2.71 23.59
C GLN A 30 -13.74 -2.42 23.47
N PRO A 31 -14.41 -2.01 24.57
CA PRO A 31 -15.80 -1.55 24.54
C PRO A 31 -15.99 -0.39 23.56
N PRO A 32 -17.08 -0.36 22.77
CA PRO A 32 -17.39 0.78 21.92
C PRO A 32 -17.51 2.05 22.76
N GLU A 33 -16.82 3.13 22.42
CA GLU A 33 -16.89 4.38 23.20
C GLU A 33 -18.24 5.10 23.09
N ASP A 34 -18.95 4.94 21.96
CA ASP A 34 -20.29 5.49 21.79
C ASP A 34 -21.30 4.69 22.63
N LEU A 35 -21.89 5.34 23.64
CA LEU A 35 -22.89 4.71 24.50
C LEU A 35 -24.18 4.37 23.75
N ARG A 36 -24.51 5.04 22.63
CA ARG A 36 -25.65 4.63 21.79
C ARG A 36 -25.41 3.27 21.17
N VAL A 37 -24.23 3.04 20.60
CA VAL A 37 -23.84 1.75 20.01
C VAL A 37 -23.72 0.70 21.12
N ARG A 38 -22.97 1.01 22.18
CA ARG A 38 -22.71 0.09 23.30
C ARG A 38 -23.98 -0.40 23.97
N TYR A 39 -24.99 0.45 24.12
CA TYR A 39 -26.26 0.06 24.73
C TYR A 39 -27.38 -0.12 23.69
N ALA A 40 -27.11 -0.10 22.39
CA ALA A 40 -28.13 -0.16 21.34
C ALA A 40 -29.34 0.78 21.60
N LEU A 41 -29.05 2.03 22.02
CA LEU A 41 -30.07 3.02 22.37
C LEU A 41 -30.70 3.61 21.10
N PRO A 42 -32.01 3.92 21.11
CA PRO A 42 -32.66 4.62 20.01
C PRO A 42 -32.13 6.06 19.88
N GLU A 43 -32.32 6.64 18.69
CA GLU A 43 -31.83 7.98 18.36
C GLU A 43 -32.42 9.06 19.29
N GLN A 44 -33.72 8.93 19.58
CA GLN A 44 -34.45 9.71 20.58
C GLN A 44 -34.82 8.81 21.76
N PRO A 45 -33.99 8.74 22.82
CA PRO A 45 -34.27 7.90 23.97
C PRO A 45 -35.40 8.48 24.84
N THR A 46 -36.40 7.65 25.17
CA THR A 46 -37.30 7.88 26.31
C THR A 46 -36.74 7.19 27.56
N PRO A 47 -37.09 7.64 28.78
CA PRO A 47 -36.68 6.99 30.03
C PRO A 47 -36.92 5.48 30.05
N GLU A 48 -38.12 5.05 29.63
CA GLU A 48 -38.54 3.64 29.63
C GLU A 48 -37.75 2.83 28.60
N ALA A 49 -37.51 3.41 27.42
CA ALA A 49 -36.75 2.77 26.36
C ALA A 49 -35.29 2.56 26.77
N VAL A 50 -34.68 3.52 27.47
CA VAL A 50 -33.31 3.41 28.00
C VAL A 50 -33.24 2.30 29.04
N ALA A 51 -34.13 2.32 30.03
CA ALA A 51 -34.18 1.34 31.11
C ALA A 51 -34.33 -0.10 30.57
N ALA A 52 -35.30 -0.29 29.67
CA ALA A 52 -35.56 -1.57 29.04
C ALA A 52 -34.35 -2.06 28.24
N ARG A 53 -33.73 -1.17 27.46
CA ARG A 53 -32.60 -1.52 26.61
C ARG A 53 -31.35 -1.87 27.42
N VAL A 54 -31.01 -1.07 28.44
CA VAL A 54 -29.87 -1.35 29.34
C VAL A 54 -30.04 -2.71 30.01
N LYS A 55 -31.25 -3.02 30.50
CA LYS A 55 -31.56 -4.33 31.08
C LYS A 55 -31.36 -5.47 30.08
N GLN A 56 -31.83 -5.30 28.85
CA GLN A 56 -31.71 -6.30 27.78
C GLN A 56 -30.25 -6.55 27.39
N VAL A 57 -29.46 -5.48 27.20
CA VAL A 57 -28.03 -5.55 26.89
C VAL A 57 -27.25 -6.25 28.00
N ARG A 58 -27.50 -5.91 29.28
CA ARG A 58 -26.87 -6.58 30.42
C ARG A 58 -27.26 -8.05 30.55
N GLN A 59 -28.45 -8.44 30.09
CA GLN A 59 -28.83 -9.85 30.02
C GLN A 59 -28.08 -10.59 28.89
N CYS A 60 -27.85 -9.91 27.75
CA CYS A 60 -27.00 -10.44 26.69
C CYS A 60 -25.55 -10.62 27.18
N TRP A 61 -24.98 -9.65 27.89
CA TRP A 61 -23.62 -9.75 28.44
C TRP A 61 -23.47 -10.91 29.41
N ARG A 62 -24.42 -11.09 30.34
CA ARG A 62 -24.41 -12.23 31.27
C ARG A 62 -24.42 -13.58 30.56
N ARG A 63 -25.19 -13.71 29.47
CA ARG A 63 -25.18 -14.92 28.63
C ARG A 63 -23.87 -15.09 27.86
N ALA A 64 -23.35 -14.01 27.28
CA ALA A 64 -22.11 -14.01 26.52
C ALA A 64 -20.87 -14.27 27.40
N ARG A 65 -20.92 -13.93 28.69
CA ARG A 65 -19.83 -14.15 29.65
C ARG A 65 -19.39 -15.62 29.76
N GLY A 66 -20.31 -16.55 29.55
CA GLY A 66 -20.02 -17.99 29.54
C GLY A 66 -19.19 -18.44 28.33
N GLN A 67 -19.07 -17.60 27.29
CA GLN A 67 -18.28 -17.88 26.11
C GLN A 67 -16.86 -17.32 26.29
N LEU A 68 -15.85 -18.20 26.26
CA LEU A 68 -14.45 -17.81 26.50
C LEU A 68 -13.99 -16.63 25.63
N LYS A 69 -14.42 -16.59 24.36
CA LYS A 69 -14.07 -15.53 23.40
C LYS A 69 -14.56 -14.13 23.78
N TYR A 70 -15.55 -13.99 24.67
CA TYR A 70 -16.11 -12.69 25.07
C TYR A 70 -15.85 -12.34 26.54
N ARG A 71 -15.31 -13.27 27.33
CA ARG A 71 -15.21 -13.11 28.79
C ARG A 71 -14.50 -11.82 29.20
N LYS A 72 -13.33 -11.55 28.62
CA LYS A 72 -12.51 -10.35 28.91
C LYS A 72 -13.22 -9.06 28.52
N LEU A 73 -13.84 -9.03 27.33
CA LEU A 73 -14.62 -7.89 26.85
C LEU A 73 -15.83 -7.61 27.76
N VAL A 74 -16.57 -8.67 28.15
CA VAL A 74 -17.74 -8.54 29.04
C VAL A 74 -17.34 -8.06 30.43
N ASP A 75 -16.25 -8.57 31.00
CA ASP A 75 -15.76 -8.11 32.31
C ASP A 75 -15.44 -6.60 32.29
N ARG A 76 -14.85 -6.11 31.19
CA ARG A 76 -14.58 -4.69 30.97
C ARG A 76 -15.86 -3.86 30.77
N LEU A 77 -16.81 -4.35 29.96
CA LEU A 77 -18.12 -3.72 29.77
C LEU A 77 -18.90 -3.58 31.09
N GLU A 78 -18.89 -4.61 31.94
CA GLU A 78 -19.51 -4.56 33.26
C GLU A 78 -18.81 -3.59 34.21
N ALA A 79 -17.48 -3.46 34.12
CA ALA A 79 -16.72 -2.48 34.88
C ALA A 79 -17.09 -1.05 34.51
N GLU A 80 -17.06 -0.71 33.22
CA GLU A 80 -17.44 0.62 32.73
C GLU A 80 -18.93 0.92 32.96
N HIS A 81 -19.80 -0.09 32.95
CA HIS A 81 -21.21 0.09 33.31
C HIS A 81 -21.39 0.53 34.76
N ARG A 82 -20.56 0.05 35.70
CA ARG A 82 -20.64 0.47 37.11
C ARG A 82 -20.38 1.97 37.27
N GLU A 83 -19.47 2.53 36.47
CA GLU A 83 -19.21 3.97 36.43
C GLU A 83 -20.37 4.77 35.83
N LEU A 84 -21.10 4.18 34.87
CA LEU A 84 -22.25 4.79 34.21
C LEU A 84 -23.58 4.56 34.96
N ALA A 85 -23.60 3.73 36.00
CA ALA A 85 -24.81 3.38 36.75
C ALA A 85 -25.58 4.61 37.28
N PRO A 86 -24.92 5.69 37.79
CA PRO A 86 -25.64 6.89 38.20
C PRO A 86 -26.37 7.59 37.04
N VAL A 87 -25.77 7.59 35.85
CA VAL A 87 -26.35 8.21 34.64
C VAL A 87 -27.60 7.45 34.18
N PHE A 88 -27.54 6.12 34.18
CA PHE A 88 -28.71 5.30 33.83
C PHE A 88 -29.79 5.34 34.92
N THR A 89 -29.40 5.45 36.19
CA THR A 89 -30.36 5.62 37.30
C THR A 89 -31.10 6.96 37.21
N ALA A 90 -30.41 8.05 36.84
CA ALA A 90 -31.05 9.33 36.56
C ALA A 90 -32.03 9.23 35.38
N ALA A 91 -31.62 8.55 34.30
CA ALA A 91 -32.47 8.30 33.13
C ALA A 91 -33.72 7.49 33.48
N GLU A 92 -33.60 6.44 34.31
CA GLU A 92 -34.73 5.63 34.81
C GLU A 92 -35.72 6.46 35.65
N ARG A 93 -35.24 7.51 36.33
CA ARG A 93 -36.07 8.45 37.11
C ARG A 93 -36.66 9.59 36.27
N GLY A 94 -36.44 9.57 34.96
CA GLY A 94 -36.97 10.57 34.02
C GLY A 94 -35.99 11.69 33.66
N ASP A 95 -34.83 11.80 34.32
CA ASP A 95 -33.81 12.80 33.97
C ASP A 95 -32.82 12.24 32.93
N LEU A 96 -33.10 12.53 31.66
CA LEU A 96 -32.23 12.19 30.53
C LEU A 96 -31.09 13.19 30.31
N GLY A 97 -31.01 14.28 31.07
CA GLY A 97 -29.98 15.33 30.92
C GLY A 97 -28.55 14.79 30.95
N PRO A 98 -28.14 14.07 32.02
CA PRO A 98 -26.80 13.48 32.13
C PRO A 98 -26.47 12.51 31.00
N LEU A 99 -27.44 11.69 30.58
CA LEU A 99 -27.27 10.75 29.47
C LEU A 99 -27.06 11.50 28.15
N ARG A 100 -27.90 12.48 27.84
CA ARG A 100 -27.77 13.30 26.63
C ARG A 100 -26.42 14.03 26.57
N GLN A 101 -25.94 14.56 27.69
CA GLN A 101 -24.63 15.22 27.76
C GLN A 101 -23.49 14.23 27.47
N ARG A 102 -23.55 13.02 28.02
CA ARG A 102 -22.56 11.95 27.74
C ARG A 102 -22.59 11.50 26.28
N LEU A 103 -23.79 11.34 25.71
CA LEU A 103 -23.97 10.99 24.30
C LEU A 103 -23.40 12.06 23.36
N ALA A 104 -23.74 13.33 23.59
CA ALA A 104 -23.23 14.44 22.81
C ALA A 104 -21.70 14.57 22.91
N GLY A 105 -21.15 14.44 24.12
CA GLY A 105 -19.70 14.48 24.34
C GLY A 105 -18.95 13.32 23.67
N GLY A 106 -19.53 12.12 23.64
CA GLY A 106 -18.97 10.96 22.94
C GLY A 106 -18.94 11.16 21.42
N GLN A 107 -20.08 11.57 20.85
CA GLN A 107 -20.18 11.83 19.41
C GLN A 107 -19.23 12.94 18.95
N ALA A 108 -19.09 14.03 19.72
CA ALA A 108 -18.15 15.10 19.42
C ALA A 108 -16.69 14.62 19.41
N ARG A 109 -16.29 13.76 20.35
CA ARG A 109 -14.93 13.18 20.39
C ARG A 109 -14.66 12.23 19.23
N THR A 110 -15.60 11.35 18.91
CA THR A 110 -15.48 10.43 17.77
C THR A 110 -15.40 11.20 16.45
N ARG A 111 -16.26 12.20 16.26
CA ARG A 111 -16.21 13.08 15.09
C ARG A 111 -14.86 13.79 14.97
N ARG A 112 -14.35 14.35 16.07
CA ARG A 112 -13.04 15.02 16.07
C ARG A 112 -11.89 14.07 15.74
N ARG A 113 -11.89 12.84 16.26
CA ARG A 113 -10.89 11.83 15.90
C ARG A 113 -10.97 11.45 14.42
N MET A 114 -12.19 11.30 13.90
CA MET A 114 -12.40 11.01 12.49
C MET A 114 -11.94 12.16 11.59
N GLU A 115 -12.20 13.41 11.96
CA GLU A 115 -11.70 14.60 11.24
C GLU A 115 -10.17 14.66 11.22
N VAL A 116 -9.51 14.35 12.35
CA VAL A 116 -8.05 14.25 12.44
C VAL A 116 -7.52 13.10 11.56
N ALA A 117 -8.16 11.93 11.61
CA ALA A 117 -7.80 10.79 10.78
C ALA A 117 -7.95 11.12 9.29
N ALA A 118 -9.04 11.79 8.91
CA ALA A 118 -9.32 12.25 7.55
C ALA A 118 -8.24 13.21 7.03
N SER A 119 -7.84 14.18 7.85
CA SER A 119 -6.77 15.13 7.49
C SER A 119 -5.45 14.40 7.28
N ARG A 120 -5.05 13.52 8.21
CA ARG A 120 -3.80 12.75 8.09
C ARG A 120 -3.80 11.82 6.88
N LEU A 121 -4.95 11.21 6.59
CA LEU A 121 -5.12 10.38 5.42
C LEU A 121 -4.97 11.19 4.12
N ALA A 122 -5.54 12.40 4.06
CA ALA A 122 -5.35 13.29 2.92
C ALA A 122 -3.89 13.74 2.77
N ASP A 123 -3.22 14.06 3.88
CA ASP A 123 -1.80 14.44 3.88
C ASP A 123 -0.90 13.28 3.42
N ALA A 124 -1.17 12.05 3.87
CA ALA A 124 -0.42 10.85 3.48
C ALA A 124 -0.67 10.46 2.02
N GLY A 125 -1.90 10.63 1.53
CA GLY A 125 -2.26 10.37 0.14
C GLY A 125 -1.65 11.37 -0.85
N GLY A 126 -1.42 12.61 -0.41
CA GLY A 126 -0.79 13.66 -1.22
C GLY A 126 -1.54 13.92 -2.54
N LEU A 127 -0.79 14.30 -3.57
CA LEU A 127 -1.33 14.52 -4.92
C LEU A 127 -1.59 13.20 -5.69
N ILE A 128 -0.87 12.14 -5.35
CA ILE A 128 -0.99 10.81 -5.95
C ILE A 128 -2.30 10.13 -5.52
N GLN A 129 -2.86 10.54 -4.37
CA GLN A 129 -4.06 9.95 -3.77
C GLN A 129 -3.91 8.44 -3.53
N MET A 130 -2.73 8.01 -3.09
CA MET A 130 -2.43 6.62 -2.75
C MET A 130 -1.77 6.50 -1.39
N VAL A 131 -2.10 5.46 -0.64
CA VAL A 131 -1.46 5.09 0.62
C VAL A 131 -1.24 3.58 0.70
N THR A 132 -0.26 3.15 1.50
CA THR A 132 -0.09 1.73 1.79
C THR A 132 -1.11 1.24 2.83
N PRO A 133 -1.42 -0.06 2.87
CA PRO A 133 -2.18 -0.66 3.97
C PRO A 133 -1.57 -0.35 5.35
N GLY A 134 -0.23 -0.39 5.47
CA GLY A 134 0.47 -0.06 6.71
C GLY A 134 0.30 1.41 7.14
N GLU A 135 0.39 2.36 6.19
CA GLU A 135 0.14 3.78 6.46
C GLU A 135 -1.31 4.00 6.95
N LEU A 136 -2.28 3.33 6.32
CA LEU A 136 -3.69 3.40 6.72
C LEU A 136 -3.90 2.89 8.15
N GLU A 137 -3.31 1.74 8.48
CA GLU A 137 -3.37 1.16 9.83
C GLU A 137 -2.70 2.06 10.88
N ASP A 138 -1.55 2.64 10.57
CA ASP A 138 -0.82 3.53 11.46
C ASP A 138 -1.59 4.83 11.69
N ILE A 139 -2.22 5.40 10.66
CA ILE A 139 -3.10 6.57 10.81
C ILE A 139 -4.31 6.23 11.68
N ALA A 140 -4.96 5.10 11.43
CA ALA A 140 -6.11 4.65 12.22
C ALA A 140 -5.73 4.49 13.70
N ARG A 141 -4.62 3.80 13.97
CA ARG A 141 -4.08 3.58 15.32
C ARG A 141 -3.75 4.90 16.02
N THR A 142 -3.05 5.81 15.33
CA THR A 142 -2.62 7.08 15.91
C THR A 142 -3.78 8.05 16.12
N ALA A 143 -4.84 7.96 15.32
CA ALA A 143 -6.05 8.76 15.49
C ALA A 143 -7.06 8.13 16.46
N GLY A 144 -6.86 6.87 16.87
CA GLY A 144 -7.78 6.14 17.74
C GLY A 144 -9.13 5.87 17.07
N VAL A 145 -9.12 5.58 15.77
CA VAL A 145 -10.30 5.20 14.97
C VAL A 145 -10.16 3.75 14.50
N ALA A 146 -11.28 3.08 14.24
CA ALA A 146 -11.23 1.72 13.71
C ALA A 146 -10.70 1.74 12.26
N GLY A 147 -9.81 0.79 11.94
CA GLY A 147 -9.23 0.69 10.58
C GLY A 147 -10.29 0.56 9.48
N ALA A 148 -11.38 -0.17 9.74
CA ALA A 148 -12.49 -0.31 8.81
C ALA A 148 -13.24 1.00 8.54
N GLU A 149 -13.39 1.86 9.55
CA GLU A 149 -14.02 3.18 9.39
C GLU A 149 -13.13 4.11 8.55
N LEU A 150 -11.82 4.08 8.79
CA LEU A 150 -10.87 4.86 8.01
C LEU A 150 -10.77 4.34 6.56
N ALA A 151 -10.80 3.03 6.36
CA ALA A 151 -10.82 2.42 5.03
C ALA A 151 -12.10 2.81 4.25
N ALA A 152 -13.26 2.82 4.92
CA ALA A 152 -14.50 3.28 4.33
C ALA A 152 -14.45 4.78 3.96
N LEU A 153 -13.72 5.59 4.74
CA LEU A 153 -13.50 7.01 4.43
C LEU A 153 -12.55 7.19 3.23
N ALA A 154 -11.53 6.34 3.10
CA ALA A 154 -10.60 6.34 1.97
C ALA A 154 -11.26 5.92 0.65
N ALA A 155 -12.25 5.03 0.72
CA ALA A 155 -12.89 4.43 -0.44
C ALA A 155 -13.38 5.47 -1.46
N GLY A 156 -12.92 5.33 -2.71
CA GLY A 156 -13.27 6.20 -3.83
C GLY A 156 -12.56 7.56 -3.85
N ARG A 157 -11.66 7.84 -2.91
CA ARG A 157 -10.86 9.09 -2.87
C ARG A 157 -9.37 8.83 -2.82
N ILE A 158 -8.96 7.79 -2.11
CA ILE A 158 -7.57 7.39 -1.93
C ILE A 158 -7.49 5.89 -2.19
N GLU A 159 -6.62 5.51 -3.11
CA GLU A 159 -6.35 4.11 -3.41
C GLU A 159 -5.41 3.53 -2.34
N VAL A 160 -5.79 2.40 -1.77
CA VAL A 160 -4.98 1.67 -0.79
C VAL A 160 -4.25 0.55 -1.53
N ARG A 161 -2.93 0.65 -1.66
CA ARG A 161 -2.13 -0.25 -2.50
C ARG A 161 -0.73 -0.42 -1.94
N GLU A 162 -0.18 -1.62 -2.05
CA GLU A 162 1.26 -1.81 -1.87
C GLU A 162 2.06 -1.16 -3.02
N PRO A 163 3.23 -0.57 -2.74
CA PRO A 163 4.11 -0.06 -3.78
C PRO A 163 4.44 -1.15 -4.80
N ASP A 164 4.34 -0.82 -6.09
CA ASP A 164 4.78 -1.74 -7.14
C ASP A 164 6.29 -2.00 -6.98
N PRO A 165 6.75 -3.26 -7.04
CA PRO A 165 8.18 -3.56 -6.93
C PRO A 165 8.91 -2.87 -8.09
N LEU A 166 10.05 -2.23 -7.86
CA LEU A 166 10.79 -1.53 -8.93
C LEU A 166 12.14 -2.20 -9.17
N PRO A 167 12.65 -2.22 -10.42
CA PRO A 167 13.95 -2.81 -10.71
C PRO A 167 15.05 -2.01 -10.00
N ALA A 168 15.76 -2.64 -9.07
CA ALA A 168 16.74 -1.98 -8.21
C ALA A 168 18.12 -1.78 -8.89
N ALA A 169 18.47 -2.66 -9.82
CA ALA A 169 19.74 -2.64 -10.55
C ALA A 169 19.47 -2.67 -12.06
N PRO A 170 20.36 -2.09 -12.87
CA PRO A 170 20.21 -2.15 -14.31
C PRO A 170 20.30 -3.60 -14.78
N PRO A 171 19.41 -4.07 -15.66
CA PRO A 171 19.51 -5.41 -16.24
C PRO A 171 20.69 -5.53 -17.23
N TYR A 172 21.44 -4.44 -17.45
CA TYR A 172 22.62 -4.38 -18.29
C TYR A 172 23.75 -3.55 -17.65
N ALA A 173 24.94 -4.13 -17.52
CA ALA A 173 26.04 -3.54 -16.76
C ALA A 173 26.53 -2.17 -17.29
N ALA A 174 26.46 -1.93 -18.60
CA ALA A 174 26.90 -0.66 -19.20
C ALA A 174 25.77 0.36 -19.41
N TYR A 175 24.68 0.25 -18.64
CA TYR A 175 23.52 1.14 -18.75
C TYR A 175 23.87 2.64 -18.62
N ALA A 176 24.84 3.01 -17.78
CA ALA A 176 25.25 4.42 -17.65
C ALA A 176 25.70 5.02 -19.00
N LYS A 177 26.46 4.25 -19.80
CA LYS A 177 26.93 4.67 -21.13
C LYS A 177 25.79 4.72 -22.15
N VAL A 178 24.79 3.85 -22.02
CA VAL A 178 23.57 3.88 -22.83
C VAL A 178 22.83 5.19 -22.59
N ARG A 179 22.71 5.58 -21.32
CA ARG A 179 22.05 6.82 -20.93
C ARG A 179 22.75 8.06 -21.48
N GLU A 180 24.07 8.16 -21.34
CA GLU A 180 24.85 9.23 -21.96
C GLU A 180 24.65 9.29 -23.48
N SER A 181 24.60 8.12 -24.13
CA SER A 181 24.37 8.03 -25.57
C SER A 181 22.96 8.48 -25.96
N LEU A 182 21.93 8.19 -25.15
CA LEU A 182 20.57 8.69 -25.38
C LEU A 182 20.53 10.22 -25.30
N ASP A 183 21.21 10.81 -24.32
CA ASP A 183 21.27 12.26 -24.14
C ASP A 183 21.94 12.95 -25.34
N VAL A 184 23.06 12.41 -25.84
CA VAL A 184 23.72 12.92 -27.07
C VAL A 184 22.83 12.78 -28.30
N LEU A 185 22.04 11.71 -28.39
CA LEU A 185 21.08 11.48 -29.47
C LEU A 185 19.80 12.32 -29.34
N GLY A 186 19.64 13.09 -28.26
CA GLY A 186 18.43 13.86 -27.97
C GLY A 186 17.21 12.98 -27.71
N ARG A 187 17.41 11.75 -27.22
CA ARG A 187 16.35 10.79 -26.92
C ARG A 187 16.07 10.76 -25.43
N ARG A 188 14.78 10.84 -25.10
CA ARG A 188 14.33 11.00 -23.70
C ARG A 188 14.38 9.70 -22.93
N THR A 189 14.12 8.58 -23.60
CA THR A 189 14.06 7.23 -23.04
C THR A 189 14.49 6.20 -24.08
N LEU A 190 14.72 4.96 -23.64
CA LEU A 190 14.90 3.82 -24.54
C LEU A 190 13.66 3.56 -25.42
N ALA A 191 12.46 3.78 -24.89
CA ALA A 191 11.23 3.70 -25.66
C ALA A 191 11.16 4.77 -26.75
N ASP A 192 11.60 6.00 -26.48
CA ASP A 192 11.72 7.05 -27.50
C ASP A 192 12.77 6.70 -28.57
N PHE A 193 13.90 6.11 -28.19
CA PHE A 193 14.88 5.61 -29.17
C PHE A 193 14.30 4.51 -30.07
N LEU A 194 13.51 3.57 -29.50
CA LEU A 194 12.91 2.47 -30.25
C LEU A 194 11.70 2.90 -31.10
N PHE A 195 10.86 3.77 -30.56
CA PHE A 195 9.51 4.00 -31.06
C PHE A 195 9.13 5.47 -31.23
N GLY A 196 9.95 6.44 -30.85
CA GLY A 196 9.59 7.86 -30.68
C GLY A 196 8.69 8.46 -31.75
N GLY A 197 9.09 8.37 -33.03
CA GLY A 197 8.29 8.91 -34.15
C GLY A 197 7.00 8.14 -34.44
N ARG A 198 6.88 6.91 -33.93
CA ARG A 198 5.76 5.99 -34.14
C ARG A 198 4.78 5.96 -32.97
N MET A 199 5.15 6.42 -31.77
CA MET A 199 4.22 6.48 -30.64
C MET A 199 3.11 7.50 -30.88
N GLY A 200 1.87 7.05 -30.70
CA GLY A 200 0.65 7.85 -30.85
C GLY A 200 0.05 8.33 -29.53
N ALA A 201 0.38 7.69 -28.40
CA ALA A 201 -0.03 8.09 -27.07
C ALA A 201 0.99 7.65 -26.01
N PRO A 202 0.81 8.02 -24.72
CA PRO A 202 1.68 7.62 -23.63
C PRO A 202 1.81 6.10 -23.46
N MET A 203 2.95 5.66 -22.95
CA MET A 203 3.28 4.24 -22.73
C MET A 203 2.94 3.77 -21.31
N ARG A 204 2.60 2.49 -21.17
CA ARG A 204 2.49 1.77 -19.90
C ARG A 204 3.71 0.88 -19.71
N VAL A 205 4.21 0.77 -18.48
CA VAL A 205 5.48 0.11 -18.14
C VAL A 205 5.44 -0.78 -16.88
N LEU A 206 4.36 -0.76 -16.08
CA LEU A 206 4.29 -1.55 -14.84
C LEU A 206 3.69 -2.95 -15.00
N ASP A 207 2.66 -3.11 -15.84
CA ASP A 207 1.93 -4.38 -16.04
C ASP A 207 2.28 -5.02 -17.39
N GLY A 208 3.56 -4.93 -17.78
CA GLY A 208 4.03 -5.17 -19.13
C GLY A 208 4.05 -3.89 -19.97
N PHE A 209 4.95 -3.85 -20.95
CA PHE A 209 5.06 -2.69 -21.83
C PHE A 209 3.89 -2.66 -22.82
N ALA A 210 3.24 -1.50 -22.93
CA ALA A 210 2.28 -1.23 -23.99
C ALA A 210 2.35 0.22 -24.44
N ALA A 211 2.40 0.46 -25.74
CA ALA A 211 2.27 1.80 -26.31
C ALA A 211 1.47 1.74 -27.61
N PRO A 212 0.47 2.62 -27.83
CA PRO A 212 -0.24 2.67 -29.09
C PRO A 212 0.60 3.36 -30.16
N GLY A 213 0.69 2.75 -31.34
CA GLY A 213 1.29 3.35 -32.54
C GLY A 213 0.38 4.40 -33.16
N ARG A 214 0.96 5.36 -33.89
CA ARG A 214 0.22 6.40 -34.64
C ARG A 214 -0.69 5.85 -35.73
N ASP A 215 -0.36 4.68 -36.25
CA ASP A 215 -1.15 3.92 -37.22
C ASP A 215 -2.21 3.03 -36.56
N GLY A 216 -2.36 3.10 -35.24
CA GLY A 216 -3.28 2.27 -34.46
C GLY A 216 -2.74 0.88 -34.11
N THR A 217 -1.53 0.51 -34.57
CA THR A 217 -0.92 -0.79 -34.23
C THR A 217 -0.23 -0.73 -32.86
N PRO A 218 -0.34 -1.77 -32.02
CA PRO A 218 0.36 -1.79 -30.74
C PRO A 218 1.86 -1.94 -30.96
N LEU A 219 2.64 -1.08 -30.29
CA LEU A 219 4.09 -1.13 -30.29
C LEU A 219 4.56 -2.08 -29.20
N VAL A 220 5.31 -3.10 -29.59
CA VAL A 220 5.81 -4.13 -28.69
C VAL A 220 7.35 -4.13 -28.74
N PRO A 221 8.05 -4.09 -27.59
CA PRO A 221 9.49 -4.28 -27.52
C PRO A 221 9.82 -5.70 -27.97
N SER A 222 10.53 -5.82 -29.09
CA SER A 222 10.90 -7.11 -29.66
C SER A 222 12.24 -7.03 -30.38
N ALA A 223 12.85 -8.19 -30.65
CA ALA A 223 14.07 -8.26 -31.46
C ALA A 223 13.86 -7.65 -32.86
N GLU A 224 12.66 -7.79 -33.44
CA GLU A 224 12.29 -7.19 -34.72
C GLU A 224 12.25 -5.66 -34.65
N ALA A 225 11.69 -5.09 -33.56
CA ALA A 225 11.68 -3.65 -33.34
C ALA A 225 13.12 -3.10 -33.24
N VAL A 226 14.01 -3.81 -32.52
CA VAL A 226 15.44 -3.46 -32.43
C VAL A 226 16.12 -3.57 -33.79
N ALA A 227 15.84 -4.62 -34.57
CA ALA A 227 16.39 -4.82 -35.91
C ALA A 227 15.94 -3.73 -36.89
N ALA A 228 14.68 -3.32 -36.85
CA ALA A 228 14.13 -2.25 -37.68
C ALA A 228 14.84 -0.91 -37.42
N VAL A 229 15.03 -0.55 -36.15
CA VAL A 229 15.77 0.66 -35.74
C VAL A 229 17.23 0.56 -36.14
N ALA A 230 17.86 -0.61 -35.98
CA ALA A 230 19.22 -0.83 -36.43
C ALA A 230 19.39 -0.65 -37.95
N ALA A 231 18.44 -1.14 -38.75
CA ALA A 231 18.45 -0.96 -40.19
C ALA A 231 18.26 0.51 -40.60
N GLU A 232 17.45 1.28 -39.85
CA GLU A 232 17.32 2.72 -40.05
C GLU A 232 18.64 3.45 -39.82
N TRP A 233 19.30 3.18 -38.69
CA TRP A 233 20.58 3.79 -38.34
C TRP A 233 21.71 3.36 -39.29
N ALA A 234 21.68 2.14 -39.83
CA ALA A 234 22.65 1.67 -40.80
C ALA A 234 22.59 2.41 -42.15
N ARG A 235 21.44 3.03 -42.49
CA ARG A 235 21.28 3.84 -43.71
C ARG A 235 21.83 5.26 -43.58
N ARG A 236 22.13 5.73 -42.36
CA ARG A 236 22.68 7.07 -42.13
C ARG A 236 24.18 7.11 -42.43
N SER A 237 24.68 8.29 -42.81
CA SER A 237 26.11 8.54 -42.94
C SER A 237 26.82 8.30 -41.61
N ARG A 238 28.01 7.69 -41.65
CA ARG A 238 28.79 7.42 -40.43
C ARG A 238 29.28 8.72 -39.82
N ASP A 239 28.85 8.97 -38.58
CA ASP A 239 29.28 10.08 -37.75
C ASP A 239 29.27 9.66 -36.26
N THR A 240 29.53 10.60 -35.36
CA THR A 240 29.48 10.36 -33.91
C THR A 240 28.11 9.87 -33.42
N SER A 241 27.00 10.33 -34.03
CA SER A 241 25.66 9.88 -33.68
C SER A 241 25.45 8.40 -33.97
N THR A 242 26.04 7.87 -35.05
CA THR A 242 25.97 6.43 -35.35
C THR A 242 26.70 5.57 -34.31
N THR A 243 27.80 6.05 -33.71
CA THR A 243 28.49 5.35 -32.62
C THR A 243 27.66 5.31 -31.33
N HIS A 244 26.99 6.42 -30.98
CA HIS A 244 26.07 6.45 -29.85
C HIS A 244 24.86 5.53 -30.08
N ALA A 245 24.29 5.53 -31.29
CA ALA A 245 23.21 4.62 -31.63
C ALA A 245 23.63 3.15 -31.56
N GLN A 246 24.85 2.81 -32.01
CA GLN A 246 25.41 1.46 -31.86
C GLN A 246 25.57 1.04 -30.40
N THR A 247 25.94 1.97 -29.51
CA THR A 247 26.04 1.71 -28.07
C THR A 247 24.67 1.35 -27.48
N VAL A 248 23.62 2.10 -27.83
CA VAL A 248 22.25 1.82 -27.38
C VAL A 248 21.75 0.48 -27.96
N LEU A 249 21.97 0.24 -29.26
CA LEU A 249 21.57 -1.01 -29.92
C LEU A 249 22.30 -2.25 -29.36
N ALA A 250 23.55 -2.11 -28.93
CA ALA A 250 24.28 -3.20 -28.29
C ALA A 250 23.63 -3.60 -26.96
N ALA A 251 23.22 -2.62 -26.14
CA ALA A 251 22.51 -2.88 -24.89
C ALA A 251 21.15 -3.53 -25.12
N LEU A 252 20.38 -3.05 -26.10
CA LEU A 252 19.08 -3.62 -26.47
C LEU A 252 19.18 -5.09 -26.96
N ARG A 253 20.33 -5.50 -27.50
CA ARG A 253 20.58 -6.89 -27.94
C ARG A 253 21.18 -7.78 -26.86
N ALA A 254 21.69 -7.21 -25.77
CA ALA A 254 22.45 -7.93 -24.76
C ALA A 254 21.56 -8.78 -23.81
N GLY A 255 20.25 -8.83 -24.06
CA GLY A 255 19.29 -9.56 -23.23
C GLY A 255 19.58 -11.06 -23.16
N PRO A 256 19.82 -11.62 -21.97
CA PRO A 256 19.94 -13.05 -21.80
C PRO A 256 18.54 -13.70 -21.78
N GLY A 257 18.32 -14.74 -22.59
CA GLY A 257 17.22 -15.70 -22.37
C GLY A 257 16.30 -15.98 -23.56
N GLU A 258 15.29 -16.80 -23.27
CA GLU A 258 14.29 -17.34 -24.21
C GLU A 258 13.22 -16.31 -24.64
N ASP A 259 13.05 -15.21 -23.88
CA ASP A 259 12.11 -14.12 -24.18
C ASP A 259 12.82 -12.73 -24.25
N PRO A 260 13.28 -12.33 -25.45
CA PRO A 260 13.86 -11.01 -25.67
C PRO A 260 12.90 -9.84 -25.42
N GLY A 261 11.57 -10.06 -25.54
CA GLY A 261 10.58 -9.01 -25.37
C GLY A 261 10.42 -8.59 -23.92
N ALA A 262 10.37 -9.57 -23.00
CA ALA A 262 10.33 -9.33 -21.57
C ALA A 262 11.57 -8.56 -21.08
N HIS A 263 12.77 -8.97 -21.51
CA HIS A 263 14.01 -8.27 -21.17
C HIS A 263 14.00 -6.80 -21.62
N LEU A 264 13.55 -6.54 -22.85
CA LEU A 264 13.45 -5.18 -23.37
C LEU A 264 12.44 -4.33 -22.59
N ALA A 265 11.31 -4.91 -22.21
CA ALA A 265 10.32 -4.23 -21.37
C ALA A 265 10.90 -3.87 -19.99
N ASP A 266 11.64 -4.79 -19.37
CA ASP A 266 12.31 -4.54 -18.08
C ASP A 266 13.40 -3.47 -18.18
N LEU A 267 14.17 -3.45 -19.26
CA LEU A 267 15.18 -2.43 -19.51
C LEU A 267 14.54 -1.04 -19.70
N ILE A 268 13.42 -0.95 -20.43
CA ILE A 268 12.64 0.30 -20.56
C ILE A 268 12.10 0.76 -19.20
N ARG A 269 11.50 -0.17 -18.43
CA ARG A 269 10.98 0.13 -17.10
C ARG A 269 12.09 0.62 -16.17
N PHE A 270 13.26 -0.01 -16.20
CA PHE A 270 14.42 0.44 -15.44
C PHE A 270 14.86 1.86 -15.84
N ASP A 271 14.91 2.18 -17.14
CA ASP A 271 15.27 3.52 -17.61
C ASP A 271 14.32 4.61 -17.10
N VAL A 272 13.01 4.35 -17.16
CA VAL A 272 11.99 5.25 -16.60
C VAL A 272 12.17 5.44 -15.10
N VAL A 273 12.33 4.33 -14.36
CA VAL A 273 12.48 4.35 -12.90
C VAL A 273 13.76 5.07 -12.47
N ASP A 274 14.91 4.80 -13.11
CA ASP A 274 16.17 5.44 -12.76
C ASP A 274 16.14 6.95 -12.96
N ARG A 275 15.46 7.42 -14.02
CA ARG A 275 15.23 8.86 -14.26
C ARG A 275 14.36 9.49 -13.18
N LEU A 276 13.29 8.80 -12.75
CA LEU A 276 12.47 9.28 -11.63
C LEU A 276 13.25 9.31 -10.31
N ARG A 277 14.04 8.27 -10.02
CA ARG A 277 14.91 8.23 -8.84
C ARG A 277 15.93 9.36 -8.85
N GLU A 278 16.50 9.68 -10.00
CA GLU A 278 17.41 10.81 -10.13
C GLU A 278 16.72 12.14 -9.85
N ARG A 279 15.53 12.39 -10.43
CA ARG A 279 14.75 13.59 -10.13
C ARG A 279 14.41 13.67 -8.64
N LEU A 280 14.10 12.55 -7.99
CA LEU A 280 13.89 12.50 -6.56
C LEU A 280 15.17 12.84 -5.78
N ARG A 281 16.35 12.31 -6.17
CA ARG A 281 17.65 12.70 -5.59
C ARG A 281 17.94 14.21 -5.75
N GLN A 282 17.44 14.82 -6.83
CA GLN A 282 17.46 16.27 -7.06
C GLN A 282 16.38 17.03 -6.26
N ARG A 283 15.70 16.38 -5.31
CA ARG A 283 14.64 16.93 -4.45
C ARG A 283 13.43 17.46 -5.23
N ALA A 284 13.09 16.84 -6.36
CA ALA A 284 11.86 17.16 -7.07
C ALA A 284 10.63 16.88 -6.19
N SER A 285 9.70 17.84 -6.14
CA SER A 285 8.40 17.63 -5.49
C SER A 285 7.58 16.55 -6.21
N GLU A 286 6.63 15.95 -5.51
CA GLU A 286 5.66 14.99 -6.06
C GLU A 286 5.02 15.46 -7.38
N ARG A 287 4.55 16.72 -7.43
CA ARG A 287 3.99 17.32 -8.65
C ARG A 287 4.99 17.39 -9.80
N ALA A 288 6.26 17.67 -9.49
CA ALA A 288 7.32 17.75 -10.49
C ALA A 288 7.69 16.35 -11.02
N LEU A 289 7.67 15.32 -10.16
CA LEU A 289 7.87 13.93 -10.56
C LEU A 289 6.74 13.43 -11.47
N LEU A 290 5.48 13.70 -11.11
CA LEU A 290 4.32 13.35 -11.95
C LEU A 290 4.41 14.01 -13.33
N ARG A 291 4.69 15.32 -13.36
CA ARG A 291 4.86 16.05 -14.62
C ARG A 291 6.02 15.48 -15.45
N HIS A 292 7.15 15.18 -14.81
CA HIS A 292 8.29 14.58 -15.50
C HIS A 292 7.93 13.21 -16.10
N ALA A 293 7.24 12.35 -15.36
CA ALA A 293 6.78 11.05 -15.84
C ALA A 293 5.85 11.18 -17.06
N THR A 294 4.87 12.08 -17.01
CA THR A 294 3.85 12.19 -18.06
C THR A 294 4.30 13.00 -19.27
N GLU A 295 4.91 14.16 -19.07
CA GLU A 295 5.24 15.12 -20.14
C GLU A 295 6.62 14.88 -20.76
N GLU A 296 7.61 14.50 -19.94
CA GLU A 296 8.99 14.30 -20.43
C GLU A 296 9.23 12.84 -20.81
N LEU A 297 8.86 11.89 -19.94
CA LEU A 297 9.10 10.46 -20.19
C LEU A 297 7.98 9.80 -21.04
N GLY A 298 6.82 10.45 -21.17
CA GLY A 298 5.71 9.96 -21.99
C GLY A 298 5.00 8.75 -21.39
N VAL A 299 4.97 8.63 -20.06
CA VAL A 299 4.29 7.54 -19.34
C VAL A 299 2.81 7.88 -19.16
N ASP A 300 1.95 6.87 -19.26
CA ASP A 300 0.52 6.98 -18.96
C ASP A 300 0.29 7.53 -17.55
N ALA A 301 -0.76 8.34 -17.37
CA ALA A 301 -1.02 9.02 -16.10
C ALA A 301 -1.27 8.05 -14.94
N SER A 302 -1.87 6.88 -15.19
CA SER A 302 -2.11 5.87 -14.18
C SER A 302 -0.81 5.20 -13.72
N ASP A 303 0.02 4.77 -14.69
CA ASP A 303 1.34 4.19 -14.42
C ASP A 303 2.28 5.21 -13.78
N ALA A 304 2.23 6.49 -14.20
CA ALA A 304 3.01 7.57 -13.61
C ALA A 304 2.70 7.76 -12.12
N ARG A 305 1.41 7.75 -11.72
CA ARG A 305 1.02 7.82 -10.30
C ARG A 305 1.61 6.66 -9.50
N ARG A 306 1.47 5.42 -10.01
CA ARG A 306 2.00 4.21 -9.37
C ARG A 306 3.52 4.19 -9.27
N LEU A 307 4.23 4.63 -10.31
CA LEU A 307 5.68 4.73 -10.32
C LEU A 307 6.18 5.75 -9.30
N VAL A 308 5.59 6.95 -9.28
CA VAL A 308 5.96 8.00 -8.33
C VAL A 308 5.63 7.56 -6.90
N PHE A 309 4.47 6.91 -6.68
CA PHE A 309 4.11 6.31 -5.40
C PHE A 309 5.17 5.35 -4.89
N ALA A 310 5.64 4.45 -5.75
CA ALA A 310 6.65 3.46 -5.41
C ALA A 310 8.03 4.11 -5.16
N VAL A 311 8.49 4.99 -6.06
CA VAL A 311 9.81 5.67 -5.95
C VAL A 311 9.91 6.51 -4.67
N LEU A 312 8.85 7.22 -4.27
CA LEU A 312 8.84 7.99 -3.02
C LEU A 312 9.01 7.11 -1.77
N ARG A 313 8.54 5.86 -1.83
CA ARG A 313 8.55 4.90 -0.72
C ARG A 313 9.77 4.00 -0.71
N GLU A 314 10.59 4.01 -1.76
CA GLU A 314 11.93 3.41 -1.73
C GLU A 314 12.88 4.12 -0.76
N GLN A 315 12.67 5.43 -0.53
CA GLN A 315 13.51 6.24 0.37
C GLN A 315 12.89 6.47 1.75
N ALA A 316 11.63 6.08 1.94
CA ALA A 316 11.02 6.13 3.26
C ALA A 316 11.75 5.11 4.16
N PRO A 317 12.19 5.50 5.38
CA PRO A 317 12.58 4.49 6.35
C PRO A 317 11.38 3.58 6.56
N ALA A 318 11.51 2.32 6.14
CA ALA A 318 10.41 1.36 6.17
C ALA A 318 9.78 1.37 7.57
N ALA A 319 8.48 1.67 7.63
CA ALA A 319 7.70 1.46 8.83
C ALA A 319 7.59 -0.07 9.05
N GLY A 320 8.53 -0.61 9.84
CA GLY A 320 8.74 -2.04 10.06
C GLY A 320 9.88 -2.60 9.21
N PRO A 321 10.77 -3.44 9.75
CA PRO A 321 11.95 -3.88 9.01
C PRO A 321 11.58 -4.93 7.95
N PRO A 322 11.76 -4.66 6.65
CA PRO A 322 12.31 -5.70 5.80
C PRO A 322 13.73 -5.93 6.33
N GLN A 323 14.02 -7.14 6.83
CA GLN A 323 15.42 -7.45 7.11
C GLN A 323 16.17 -7.26 5.79
N PRO A 324 17.21 -6.39 5.75
CA PRO A 324 18.00 -6.22 4.54
C PRO A 324 18.48 -7.59 4.12
N GLY A 325 18.22 -7.95 2.87
CA GLY A 325 18.66 -9.24 2.35
C GLY A 325 20.18 -9.32 2.46
N PRO A 326 20.77 -10.53 2.44
CA PRO A 326 22.22 -10.69 2.52
C PRO A 326 22.97 -9.84 1.47
N ALA A 327 22.37 -9.62 0.30
CA ALA A 327 22.92 -8.74 -0.74
C ALA A 327 22.90 -7.24 -0.38
N ASP A 328 21.90 -6.78 0.36
CA ASP A 328 21.81 -5.39 0.81
C ASP A 328 22.84 -5.10 1.90
N ARG A 329 23.02 -6.04 2.83
CA ARG A 329 24.05 -5.95 3.86
C ARG A 329 25.47 -5.99 3.27
N LEU A 330 25.68 -6.80 2.23
CA LEU A 330 26.96 -6.84 1.52
C LEU A 330 27.24 -5.51 0.81
N ARG A 331 26.25 -4.93 0.13
CA ARG A 331 26.37 -3.61 -0.51
C ARG A 331 26.63 -2.49 0.48
N GLU A 332 26.03 -2.55 1.67
CA GLU A 332 26.28 -1.59 2.76
C GLU A 332 27.74 -1.66 3.26
N LEU A 333 28.25 -2.86 3.53
CA LEU A 333 29.63 -3.05 3.99
C LEU A 333 30.65 -2.62 2.93
N LEU A 334 30.38 -2.92 1.65
CA LEU A 334 31.22 -2.47 0.54
C LEU A 334 31.15 -0.94 0.37
N GLY A 335 29.96 -0.34 0.52
CA GLY A 335 29.78 1.11 0.47
C GLY A 335 30.48 1.86 1.62
N ALA A 336 30.63 1.22 2.78
CA ALA A 336 31.36 1.75 3.93
C ALA A 336 32.89 1.54 3.85
N GLY A 337 33.40 0.85 2.82
CA GLY A 337 34.83 0.52 2.69
C GLY A 337 35.29 -0.61 3.63
N GLU A 338 34.37 -1.31 4.30
CA GLU A 338 34.60 -2.39 5.24
C GLU A 338 34.83 -3.73 4.50
N ILE A 339 35.86 -3.76 3.64
CA ILE A 339 36.10 -4.88 2.69
C ILE A 339 36.29 -6.22 3.40
N TYR A 340 36.98 -6.22 4.54
CA TYR A 340 37.21 -7.44 5.32
C TYR A 340 35.91 -7.99 5.93
N ALA A 341 35.06 -7.11 6.48
CA ALA A 341 33.77 -7.51 7.05
C ALA A 341 32.79 -7.99 5.95
N ALA A 342 32.82 -7.37 4.77
CA ALA A 342 32.06 -7.84 3.61
C ALA A 342 32.50 -9.25 3.17
N ALA A 343 33.81 -9.51 3.15
CA ALA A 343 34.35 -10.82 2.76
C ALA A 343 33.98 -11.93 3.76
N GLU A 344 34.11 -11.68 5.07
CA GLU A 344 33.72 -12.64 6.11
C GLU A 344 32.21 -12.90 6.11
N PHE A 345 31.40 -11.87 5.90
CA PHE A 345 29.95 -12.01 5.78
C PHE A 345 29.55 -12.85 4.55
N ALA A 346 30.19 -12.63 3.40
CA ALA A 346 29.98 -13.45 2.20
C ALA A 346 30.37 -14.91 2.44
N ARG A 347 31.48 -15.17 3.13
CA ARG A 347 31.96 -16.53 3.42
C ARG A 347 30.97 -17.30 4.30
N ALA A 348 30.45 -16.66 5.35
CA ALA A 348 29.47 -17.24 6.25
C ALA A 348 28.16 -17.63 5.54
N LEU A 349 27.74 -16.87 4.51
CA LEU A 349 26.57 -17.19 3.70
C LEU A 349 26.77 -18.45 2.83
N THR A 350 27.95 -18.62 2.24
CA THR A 350 28.31 -19.83 1.47
C THR A 350 28.47 -21.08 2.33
N GLU A 351 29.00 -20.95 3.55
CA GLU A 351 29.12 -22.05 4.52
C GLU A 351 27.74 -22.49 5.04
N SER A 352 26.82 -21.55 5.22
CA SER A 352 25.44 -21.84 5.65
C SER A 352 24.60 -22.49 4.54
N GLY A 353 24.84 -22.15 3.27
CA GLY A 353 24.18 -22.77 2.11
C GLY A 353 24.63 -24.20 1.81
N THR A 354 25.90 -24.51 2.06
CA THR A 354 26.47 -25.86 1.87
C THR A 354 26.11 -26.83 3.00
N ALA A 355 25.91 -26.34 4.23
CA ALA A 355 25.40 -27.16 5.33
C ALA A 355 23.92 -27.57 5.16
N ALA A 356 23.11 -26.76 4.44
CA ALA A 356 21.73 -27.07 4.12
C ALA A 356 21.60 -28.14 3.02
N SER A 357 22.49 -28.14 2.00
CA SER A 357 22.44 -29.15 0.93
C SER A 357 23.01 -30.52 1.33
N GLY A 358 23.79 -30.59 2.42
CA GLY A 358 24.35 -31.85 2.94
C GLY A 358 23.39 -32.68 3.79
N ARG A 359 22.29 -32.11 4.29
CA ARG A 359 21.27 -32.83 5.08
C ARG A 359 20.22 -33.55 4.22
N ASP A 360 19.96 -33.08 3.01
CA ASP A 360 19.02 -33.74 2.08
C ASP A 360 19.61 -34.98 1.39
N ALA A 361 20.94 -35.13 1.35
CA ALA A 361 21.59 -36.28 0.74
C ALA A 361 21.70 -37.52 1.66
N ALA A 362 21.43 -37.38 2.97
CA ALA A 362 21.59 -38.47 3.95
C ALA A 362 20.26 -39.17 4.36
N GLY A 363 19.13 -38.76 3.79
CA GLY A 363 17.80 -39.32 4.11
C GLY A 363 17.26 -40.35 3.10
N GLY A 364 18.06 -40.76 2.12
CA GLY A 364 17.64 -41.57 0.99
C GLY A 364 18.32 -42.93 0.89
N GLU A 365 18.45 -43.68 2.00
CA GLU A 365 18.67 -45.13 1.95
C GLU A 365 18.03 -45.77 3.19
N ALA A 366 16.84 -46.34 2.98
CA ALA A 366 16.22 -47.37 3.82
C ALA A 366 15.55 -48.39 2.90
#